data_AF-A0A933MYR8-F1
#
_entry.id   AF-A0A933MYR8-F1
#
_cell.length_a   1.000
_cell.length_b   1.000
_cell.length_c   1.000
_cell.angle_alpha   90.00
_cell.angle_beta   90.00
_cell.angle_gamma   90.00
#
_symmetry.space_group_name_H-M   'P 1'
#
loop_
_entity.id
_entity.type
_entity.pdbx_description
1 polymer ?
#
loop_
_entity_poly.entity_id
_entity_poly.type
_entity_poly.pdbx_seq_one_letter_code
_entity_poly.pdbx_strand_id
1 'polypeptide(L)'
;MKHYRAVGVVSLLLVLFVVGRSANPLAPSTPSATASRLVYDAPVTLTIRNGALLPGTTIAYGGKTSTGAARVLIAGLDAAKQIGDTLDWQGAPAPNTNVKLNTRVISFDDKGVNLVGTAHIEVENFIVQPGNLPATAPMEFNAPVTYSLAKNASIPGSNVAFVAASSEGAQFSGIEGYPYRKTLDSLQYTGQLNSKVFLKLDLRVLNFSESGVVLGGTANLKIEAQ
;
A
#
# COMPACT_ATOMS: atom_id res chain seq x y z
N MET A 1 -3.89 -67.60 -72.75
CA MET A 1 -5.03 -68.18 -72.01
C MET A 1 -4.57 -68.68 -70.64
N LYS A 2 -4.93 -67.98 -69.56
CA LYS A 2 -5.38 -68.47 -68.24
C LYS A 2 -5.24 -67.34 -67.21
N HIS A 3 -6.38 -66.93 -66.68
CA HIS A 3 -6.57 -65.98 -65.59
C HIS A 3 -6.15 -66.58 -64.23
N TYR A 4 -5.68 -65.74 -63.30
CA TYR A 4 -5.92 -65.78 -61.83
C TYR A 4 -5.42 -64.42 -61.27
N ARG A 5 -6.30 -63.46 -60.95
CA ARG A 5 -7.01 -63.17 -59.67
C ARG A 5 -6.14 -62.82 -58.46
N ALA A 6 -6.30 -61.55 -58.05
CA ALA A 6 -6.38 -60.96 -56.71
C ALA A 6 -5.17 -61.06 -55.76
N VAL A 7 -4.80 -59.93 -55.15
CA VAL A 7 -4.93 -59.62 -53.71
C VAL A 7 -4.59 -58.13 -53.54
N GLY A 8 -5.43 -57.41 -52.80
CA GLY A 8 -5.28 -55.97 -52.55
C GLY A 8 -4.47 -55.64 -51.29
N VAL A 9 -4.72 -54.41 -50.82
CA VAL A 9 -4.08 -53.69 -49.70
C VAL A 9 -2.72 -53.12 -50.16
N VAL A 10 -2.49 -51.81 -50.08
CA VAL A 10 -1.92 -51.16 -48.88
C VAL A 10 -1.99 -49.62 -49.00
N SER A 11 -2.53 -49.05 -47.93
CA SER A 11 -2.18 -47.80 -47.23
C SER A 11 -2.18 -46.43 -47.93
N LEU A 12 -3.23 -45.69 -47.57
CA LEU A 12 -3.25 -44.27 -47.26
C LEU A 12 -2.21 -43.94 -46.16
N LEU A 13 -1.27 -43.04 -46.42
CA LEU A 13 -0.55 -42.34 -45.35
C LEU A 13 -0.14 -40.91 -45.74
N LEU A 14 -0.95 -39.99 -45.24
CA LEU A 14 -0.66 -38.69 -44.62
C LEU A 14 0.66 -37.99 -45.01
N VAL A 15 0.52 -36.92 -45.80
CA VAL A 15 1.56 -35.92 -46.05
C VAL A 15 1.71 -35.04 -44.80
N LEU A 16 2.83 -35.16 -44.08
CA LEU A 16 3.25 -34.20 -43.06
C LEU A 16 3.90 -32.99 -43.75
N PHE A 17 3.24 -31.83 -43.72
CA PHE A 17 3.88 -30.54 -43.99
C PHE A 17 4.67 -30.10 -42.75
N VAL A 18 6.00 -30.20 -42.83
CA VAL A 18 6.90 -29.48 -41.93
C VAL A 18 7.02 -28.05 -42.45
N VAL A 19 6.25 -27.12 -41.87
CA VAL A 19 6.46 -25.68 -42.08
C VAL A 19 7.55 -25.22 -41.13
N GLY A 20 8.59 -24.63 -41.71
CA GLY A 20 9.80 -24.17 -41.06
C GLY A 20 9.60 -23.02 -40.08
N ARG A 21 10.60 -22.93 -39.19
CA ARG A 21 10.82 -21.94 -38.13
C ARG A 21 10.76 -20.49 -38.64
N SER A 22 10.01 -19.67 -37.93
CA SER A 22 10.32 -18.25 -37.72
C SER A 22 10.44 -18.01 -36.21
N ALA A 23 11.68 -17.98 -35.74
CA ALA A 23 12.00 -17.48 -34.41
C ALA A 23 11.86 -15.96 -34.43
N ASN A 24 10.76 -15.44 -33.89
CA ASN A 24 10.68 -14.03 -33.51
C ASN A 24 11.48 -13.84 -32.21
N PRO A 25 12.56 -13.04 -32.19
CA PRO A 25 13.10 -12.53 -30.93
C PRO A 25 12.19 -11.39 -30.47
N LEU A 26 11.08 -11.72 -29.80
CA LEU A 26 10.34 -10.72 -29.05
C LEU A 26 11.12 -10.47 -27.76
N ALA A 27 11.59 -9.23 -27.64
CA ALA A 27 12.44 -8.67 -26.62
C ALA A 27 12.06 -9.06 -25.18
N PRO A 28 13.02 -9.05 -24.23
CA PRO A 28 12.67 -9.06 -22.82
C PRO A 28 11.68 -7.91 -22.57
N SER A 29 10.51 -8.23 -22.02
CA SER A 29 9.59 -7.23 -21.52
C SER A 29 10.34 -6.40 -20.49
N THR A 30 10.81 -5.21 -20.88
CA THR A 30 11.08 -4.13 -19.96
C THR A 30 9.89 -4.08 -19.01
N PRO A 31 10.07 -4.15 -17.67
CA PRO A 31 8.97 -3.94 -16.77
C PRO A 31 8.35 -2.60 -17.15
N SER A 32 7.11 -2.65 -17.62
CA SER A 32 6.28 -1.46 -17.83
C SER A 32 6.40 -0.61 -16.58
N ALA A 33 6.63 0.70 -16.74
CA ALA A 33 6.54 1.68 -15.68
C ALA A 33 5.12 1.58 -15.09
N THR A 34 4.95 0.62 -14.19
CA THR A 34 3.68 0.26 -13.61
C THR A 34 3.37 1.40 -12.69
N ALA A 35 2.19 2.02 -12.86
CA ALA A 35 1.65 2.98 -11.92
C ALA A 35 1.97 2.50 -10.50
N SER A 36 2.89 3.20 -9.85
CA SER A 36 3.41 2.80 -8.55
C SER A 36 2.25 2.96 -7.57
N ARG A 37 1.76 1.84 -7.00
CA ARG A 37 0.66 1.82 -6.03
C ARG A 37 1.16 1.31 -4.70
N LEU A 38 0.94 2.10 -3.65
CA LEU A 38 1.12 1.69 -2.26
C LEU A 38 -0.24 1.56 -1.61
N VAL A 39 -0.38 0.52 -0.79
CA VAL A 39 -1.60 0.26 -0.02
C VAL A 39 -1.18 0.04 1.43
N TYR A 40 -1.84 0.73 2.34
CA TYR A 40 -1.62 0.63 3.77
C TYR A 40 -2.94 0.51 4.52
N ASP A 41 -2.99 -0.41 5.47
CA ASP A 41 -4.09 -0.53 6.42
C ASP A 41 -3.59 -0.16 7.82
N ALA A 42 -4.20 0.84 8.43
CA ALA A 42 -3.80 1.36 9.73
C ALA A 42 -4.96 1.29 10.73
N PRO A 43 -4.73 0.86 11.99
CA PRO A 43 -5.66 1.15 13.06
C PRO A 43 -5.69 2.66 13.32
N VAL A 44 -6.86 3.21 13.61
CA VAL A 44 -7.03 4.65 13.88
C VAL A 44 -7.83 4.91 15.13
N THR A 45 -7.43 5.97 15.83
CA THR A 45 -8.24 6.65 16.85
C THR A 45 -8.34 8.11 16.42
N LEU A 46 -9.56 8.61 16.25
CA LEU A 46 -9.80 9.96 15.74
C LEU A 46 -10.68 10.71 16.73
N THR A 47 -10.43 12.01 16.88
CA THR A 47 -11.27 12.90 17.68
C THR A 47 -11.71 14.06 16.82
N ILE A 48 -13.02 14.29 16.74
CA ILE A 48 -13.58 15.49 16.13
C ILE A 48 -14.00 16.40 17.28
N ARG A 49 -13.31 17.53 17.43
CA ARG A 49 -13.69 18.54 18.43
C ARG A 49 -15.02 19.19 18.05
N ASN A 50 -15.77 19.65 19.04
CA ASN A 50 -17.00 20.39 18.81
C ASN A 50 -16.72 21.65 17.97
N GLY A 51 -17.48 21.82 16.89
CA GLY A 51 -17.31 22.88 15.90
C GLY A 51 -16.19 22.65 14.89
N ALA A 52 -15.45 21.53 14.97
CA ALA A 52 -14.36 21.22 14.06
C ALA A 52 -14.76 20.15 13.03
N LEU A 53 -13.99 20.11 11.94
CA LEU A 53 -14.03 19.05 10.94
C LEU A 53 -13.07 17.91 11.32
N LEU A 54 -13.42 16.69 10.93
CA LEU A 54 -12.47 15.60 10.84
C LEU A 54 -11.51 15.93 9.68
N PRO A 55 -10.18 15.97 9.93
CA PRO A 55 -9.21 16.39 8.93
C PRO A 55 -9.33 15.63 7.59
N GLY A 56 -9.29 16.38 6.48
CA GLY A 56 -9.39 15.83 5.13
C GLY A 56 -10.80 15.37 4.72
N THR A 57 -11.83 15.68 5.50
CA THR A 57 -13.22 15.28 5.24
C THR A 57 -14.18 16.46 5.39
N THR A 58 -15.46 16.24 5.07
CA THR A 58 -16.57 17.17 5.32
C THR A 58 -17.37 16.82 6.58
N ILE A 59 -16.87 15.87 7.39
CA ILE A 59 -17.55 15.41 8.59
C ILE A 59 -17.24 16.36 9.75
N ALA A 60 -18.27 16.91 10.41
CA ALA A 60 -18.10 17.80 11.56
C ALA A 60 -18.85 17.28 12.78
N TYR A 61 -18.38 17.64 13.98
CA TYR A 61 -19.12 17.39 15.22
C TYR A 61 -19.75 18.67 15.76
N GLY A 62 -21.07 18.63 16.00
CA GLY A 62 -21.85 19.78 16.45
C GLY A 62 -22.33 19.69 17.90
N GLY A 63 -21.74 18.84 18.74
CA GLY A 63 -22.20 18.63 20.12
C GLY A 63 -23.34 17.61 20.24
N LYS A 64 -24.12 17.69 21.30
CA LYS A 64 -25.25 16.77 21.54
C LYS A 64 -26.56 17.30 20.96
N THR A 65 -27.41 16.39 20.48
CA THR A 65 -28.81 16.70 20.16
C THR A 65 -29.62 16.91 21.45
N SER A 66 -30.85 17.42 21.32
CA SER A 66 -31.80 17.50 22.45
C SER A 66 -32.15 16.14 23.06
N THR A 67 -31.98 15.05 22.30
CA THR A 67 -32.18 13.67 22.74
C THR A 67 -30.93 13.02 23.33
N GLY A 68 -29.82 13.76 23.41
CA GLY A 68 -28.55 13.28 23.97
C GLY A 68 -27.68 12.46 23.01
N ALA A 69 -28.04 12.34 21.73
CA ALA A 69 -27.20 11.72 20.70
C ALA A 69 -26.06 12.67 20.28
N ALA A 70 -24.98 12.16 19.68
CA ALA A 70 -24.01 12.99 18.99
C ALA A 70 -24.63 13.58 17.72
N ARG A 71 -24.59 14.90 17.57
CA ARG A 71 -24.93 15.58 16.31
C ARG A 71 -23.68 15.64 15.44
N VAL A 72 -23.67 14.91 14.34
CA VAL A 72 -22.60 14.91 13.34
C VAL A 72 -23.14 15.51 12.05
N LEU A 73 -22.41 16.44 11.44
CA LEU A 73 -22.71 16.93 10.10
C LEU A 73 -21.98 16.07 9.08
N ILE A 74 -22.71 15.45 8.16
CA ILE A 74 -22.17 14.66 7.06
C ILE A 74 -22.66 15.30 5.77
N ALA A 75 -21.74 15.79 4.94
CA ALA A 75 -22.08 16.56 3.73
C ALA A 75 -23.07 17.71 4.01
N GLY A 76 -22.94 18.37 5.18
CA GLY A 76 -23.81 19.46 5.60
C GLY A 76 -25.17 19.05 6.18
N LEU A 77 -25.48 17.75 6.23
CA LEU A 77 -26.73 17.24 6.80
C LEU A 77 -26.52 16.75 8.24
N ASP A 78 -27.46 17.08 9.12
CA ASP A 78 -27.47 16.58 10.50
C ASP A 78 -27.74 15.08 10.55
N ALA A 79 -26.84 14.36 11.20
CA ALA A 79 -26.95 12.94 11.50
C ALA A 79 -26.78 12.74 13.02
N ALA A 80 -27.82 12.22 13.67
CA ALA A 80 -27.73 11.79 15.05
C ALA A 80 -26.99 10.44 15.14
N LYS A 81 -26.00 10.33 16.03
CA LYS A 81 -25.18 9.14 16.23
C LYS A 81 -25.16 8.73 17.71
N GLN A 82 -25.28 7.44 17.96
CA GLN A 82 -25.12 6.82 19.27
C GLN A 82 -23.74 6.19 19.41
N ILE A 83 -23.35 5.83 20.65
CA ILE A 83 -22.17 4.99 20.88
C ILE A 83 -22.39 3.65 20.16
N GLY A 84 -21.38 3.22 19.40
CA GLY A 84 -21.42 2.02 18.57
C GLY A 84 -21.82 2.28 17.11
N ASP A 85 -22.45 3.41 16.80
CA ASP A 85 -22.85 3.75 15.44
C ASP A 85 -21.63 3.98 14.54
N THR A 86 -21.78 3.64 13.26
CA THR A 86 -20.74 3.84 12.26
C THR A 86 -20.64 5.30 11.84
N LEU A 87 -19.41 5.71 11.55
CA LEU A 87 -19.09 6.98 10.92
C LEU A 87 -18.00 6.73 9.89
N ASP A 88 -18.41 6.20 8.75
CA ASP A 88 -17.52 5.83 7.66
C ASP A 88 -17.33 7.00 6.69
N TRP A 89 -16.17 7.06 6.07
CA TRP A 89 -15.84 8.08 5.09
C TRP A 89 -14.93 7.51 4.01
N GLN A 90 -15.08 8.00 2.78
CA GLN A 90 -14.14 7.73 1.69
C GLN A 90 -13.95 8.99 0.86
N GLY A 91 -12.70 9.26 0.48
CA GLY A 91 -12.38 10.37 -0.40
C GLY A 91 -10.90 10.46 -0.69
N ALA A 92 -10.52 11.54 -1.37
CA ALA A 92 -9.15 11.81 -1.78
C ALA A 92 -8.62 13.09 -1.10
N PRO A 93 -8.00 12.99 0.09
CA PRO A 93 -7.55 14.17 0.82
C PRO A 93 -6.34 14.85 0.14
N ALA A 94 -5.63 14.16 -0.75
CA ALA A 94 -4.49 14.68 -1.50
C ALA A 94 -4.44 14.08 -2.92
N PRO A 95 -3.70 14.69 -3.86
CA PRO A 95 -3.55 14.15 -5.21
C PRO A 95 -3.09 12.69 -5.20
N ASN A 96 -3.72 11.86 -6.05
CA ASN A 96 -3.45 10.43 -6.19
C ASN A 96 -3.46 9.64 -4.87
N THR A 97 -4.21 10.12 -3.88
CA THR A 97 -4.23 9.53 -2.54
C THR A 97 -5.67 9.32 -2.14
N ASN A 98 -6.11 8.06 -2.06
CA ASN A 98 -7.44 7.69 -1.60
C ASN A 98 -7.36 7.19 -0.16
N VAL A 99 -8.32 7.61 0.66
CA VAL A 99 -8.45 7.15 2.03
C VAL A 99 -9.89 6.69 2.27
N LYS A 100 -10.03 5.51 2.85
CA LYS A 100 -11.30 4.98 3.35
C LYS A 100 -11.19 4.76 4.87
N LEU A 101 -12.01 5.46 5.63
CA LEU A 101 -12.16 5.32 7.07
C LEU A 101 -13.38 4.45 7.36
N ASN A 102 -13.19 3.36 8.10
CA ASN A 102 -14.28 2.56 8.65
C ASN A 102 -14.22 2.71 10.16
N THR A 103 -15.12 3.51 10.75
CA THR A 103 -15.00 3.88 12.17
C THR A 103 -16.32 3.81 12.91
N ARG A 104 -16.24 3.70 14.23
CA ARG A 104 -17.39 3.71 15.14
C ARG A 104 -17.20 4.74 16.24
N VAL A 105 -18.32 5.33 16.65
CA VAL A 105 -18.38 6.22 17.81
C VAL A 105 -18.14 5.40 19.08
N ILE A 106 -17.14 5.78 19.87
CA ILE A 106 -16.85 5.12 21.16
C ILE A 106 -17.24 5.98 22.37
N SER A 107 -17.23 7.30 22.19
CA SER A 107 -17.69 8.25 23.21
C SER A 107 -17.94 9.61 22.56
N PHE A 108 -18.76 10.42 23.19
CA PHE A 108 -18.92 11.82 22.85
C PHE A 108 -19.39 12.63 24.06
N ASP A 109 -18.96 13.88 24.11
CA ASP A 109 -19.36 14.85 25.12
C ASP A 109 -19.43 16.25 24.48
N ASP A 110 -19.58 17.29 25.29
CA ASP A 110 -19.70 18.65 24.78
C ASP A 110 -18.39 19.17 24.13
N LYS A 111 -17.27 18.47 24.33
CA LYS A 111 -15.95 18.81 23.80
C LYS A 111 -15.66 18.12 22.46
N GLY A 112 -16.16 16.90 22.25
CA GLY A 112 -15.88 16.17 21.02
C GLY A 112 -16.54 14.81 20.92
N VAL A 113 -16.39 14.19 19.75
CA VAL A 113 -16.69 12.79 19.50
C VAL A 113 -15.40 12.03 19.22
N ASN A 114 -15.24 10.88 19.87
CA ASN A 114 -14.11 9.98 19.68
C ASN A 114 -14.55 8.77 18.85
N LEU A 115 -13.70 8.42 17.90
CA LEU A 115 -13.91 7.35 16.94
C LEU A 115 -12.75 6.36 17.02
N VAL A 116 -13.05 5.09 16.79
CA VAL A 116 -12.04 4.03 16.60
C VAL A 116 -12.37 3.21 15.37
N GLY A 117 -11.35 2.68 14.70
CA GLY A 117 -11.55 1.80 13.56
C GLY A 117 -10.30 1.59 12.72
N THR A 118 -10.48 1.52 11.41
CA THR A 118 -9.40 1.33 10.44
C THR A 118 -9.40 2.41 9.37
N ALA A 119 -8.21 2.72 8.85
CA ALA A 119 -8.01 3.49 7.65
C ALA A 119 -7.34 2.60 6.60
N HIS A 120 -7.90 2.60 5.39
CA HIS A 120 -7.29 2.04 4.20
C HIS A 120 -6.80 3.19 3.33
N ILE A 121 -5.50 3.23 3.07
CA ILE A 121 -4.83 4.32 2.34
C ILE A 121 -4.20 3.76 1.08
N GLU A 122 -4.52 4.36 -0.05
CA GLU A 122 -3.92 4.05 -1.35
C GLU A 122 -3.22 5.28 -1.89
N VAL A 123 -1.96 5.13 -2.30
CA VAL A 123 -1.17 6.18 -2.95
C VAL A 123 -0.72 5.67 -4.31
N GLU A 124 -1.09 6.38 -5.36
CA GLU A 124 -0.81 6.02 -6.75
C GLU A 124 0.10 7.04 -7.44
N ASN A 125 0.77 6.60 -8.51
CA ASN A 125 1.55 7.47 -9.39
C ASN A 125 2.52 8.39 -8.64
N PHE A 126 3.20 7.82 -7.64
CA PHE A 126 4.13 8.56 -6.78
C PHE A 126 5.56 8.49 -7.31
N ILE A 127 6.33 9.52 -6.98
CA ILE A 127 7.77 9.56 -7.20
C ILE A 127 8.42 9.71 -5.84
N VAL A 128 9.24 8.73 -5.48
CA VAL A 128 9.96 8.73 -4.21
C VAL A 128 11.03 9.81 -4.22
N GLN A 129 10.96 10.73 -3.25
CA GLN A 129 11.98 11.75 -3.00
C GLN A 129 12.44 11.64 -1.54
N PRO A 130 13.72 11.33 -1.27
CA PRO A 130 14.25 11.40 0.10
C PRO A 130 14.10 12.82 0.65
N GLY A 131 13.77 12.96 1.94
CA GLY A 131 13.56 14.28 2.52
C GLY A 131 13.00 14.24 3.94
N ASN A 132 12.71 15.43 4.47
CA ASN A 132 12.16 15.58 5.81
C ASN A 132 10.63 15.40 5.83
N LEU A 133 10.11 14.94 6.96
CA LEU A 133 8.67 14.95 7.23
C LEU A 133 8.25 16.32 7.76
N PRO A 134 7.03 16.77 7.46
CA PRO A 134 6.44 17.86 8.22
C PRO A 134 6.32 17.46 9.70
N ALA A 135 6.54 18.42 10.60
CA ALA A 135 6.43 18.21 12.04
C ALA A 135 5.03 17.71 12.41
N THR A 136 4.01 18.31 11.80
CA THR A 136 2.59 17.96 11.97
C THR A 136 1.92 17.87 10.62
N ALA A 137 0.99 16.93 10.47
CA ALA A 137 0.09 16.86 9.32
C ALA A 137 -1.37 16.74 9.82
N PRO A 138 -2.35 17.29 9.09
CA PRO A 138 -3.77 17.14 9.44
C PRO A 138 -4.20 15.68 9.56
N MET A 139 -3.63 14.80 8.73
CA MET A 139 -3.88 13.36 8.80
C MET A 139 -2.56 12.62 8.97
N GLU A 140 -2.53 11.71 9.94
CA GLU A 140 -1.39 10.84 10.22
C GLU A 140 -1.87 9.42 10.49
N PHE A 141 -1.26 8.45 9.82
CA PHE A 141 -1.61 7.04 9.92
C PHE A 141 -0.37 6.22 10.22
N ASN A 142 -0.47 5.28 11.15
CA ASN A 142 0.62 4.36 11.47
C ASN A 142 0.18 2.93 11.15
N ALA A 143 0.64 2.42 10.01
CA ALA A 143 0.29 1.10 9.52
C ALA A 143 1.38 0.08 9.90
N PRO A 144 1.03 -1.07 10.51
CA PRO A 144 1.96 -2.18 10.62
C PRO A 144 2.25 -2.75 9.23
N VAL A 145 3.52 -3.05 8.95
CA VAL A 145 3.95 -3.57 7.64
C VAL A 145 4.93 -4.72 7.79
N THR A 146 4.91 -5.61 6.81
CA THR A 146 5.92 -6.64 6.59
C THR A 146 6.27 -6.67 5.12
N TYR A 147 7.56 -6.63 4.79
CA TYR A 147 8.05 -6.71 3.42
C TYR A 147 8.93 -7.93 3.25
N SER A 148 8.62 -8.75 2.25
CA SER A 148 9.50 -9.82 1.77
C SER A 148 10.12 -9.37 0.46
N LEU A 149 11.42 -9.10 0.49
CA LEU A 149 12.16 -8.57 -0.65
C LEU A 149 13.08 -9.64 -1.21
N ALA A 150 12.98 -9.87 -2.52
CA ALA A 150 14.01 -10.62 -3.23
C ALA A 150 15.32 -9.80 -3.31
N LYS A 151 16.41 -10.47 -3.64
CA LYS A 151 17.68 -9.81 -3.99
C LYS A 151 17.45 -8.71 -5.04
N ASN A 152 18.04 -7.54 -4.82
CA ASN A 152 17.94 -6.31 -5.61
C ASN A 152 16.54 -5.64 -5.62
N ALA A 153 15.57 -6.12 -4.84
CA ALA A 153 14.27 -5.47 -4.73
C ALA A 153 14.33 -4.26 -3.77
N SER A 154 13.58 -3.21 -4.11
CA SER A 154 13.43 -2.01 -3.28
C SER A 154 12.29 -2.18 -2.27
N ILE A 155 12.44 -1.58 -1.09
CA ILE A 155 11.34 -1.44 -0.13
C ILE A 155 10.29 -0.52 -0.76
N PRO A 156 9.01 -0.94 -0.84
CA PRO A 156 7.95 -0.12 -1.41
C PRO A 156 7.88 1.28 -0.81
N GLY A 157 7.82 2.30 -1.67
CA GLY A 157 7.76 3.71 -1.24
C GLY A 157 9.09 4.34 -0.84
N SER A 158 10.21 3.65 -1.06
CA SER A 158 11.55 4.16 -0.77
C SER A 158 12.53 3.91 -1.93
N ASN A 159 13.71 4.50 -1.84
CA ASN A 159 14.87 4.20 -2.68
C ASN A 159 15.82 3.18 -2.02
N VAL A 160 15.43 2.59 -0.89
CA VAL A 160 16.24 1.60 -0.16
C VAL A 160 16.01 0.23 -0.78
N ALA A 161 17.08 -0.50 -1.11
CA ALA A 161 16.99 -1.82 -1.71
C ALA A 161 17.86 -2.85 -1.00
N PHE A 162 17.38 -4.09 -0.95
CA PHE A 162 18.17 -5.21 -0.48
C PHE A 162 19.14 -5.65 -1.57
N VAL A 163 20.45 -5.67 -1.28
CA VAL A 163 21.49 -5.97 -2.28
C VAL A 163 21.90 -7.43 -2.22
N ALA A 164 22.27 -7.92 -1.04
CA ALA A 164 22.75 -9.27 -0.82
C ALA A 164 22.79 -9.61 0.67
N ALA A 165 22.87 -10.91 0.99
CA ALA A 165 23.29 -11.38 2.30
C ALA A 165 24.80 -11.61 2.34
N SER A 166 25.42 -11.34 3.49
CA SER A 166 26.83 -11.67 3.77
C SER A 166 27.00 -12.12 5.23
N SER A 167 28.22 -12.48 5.61
CA SER A 167 28.59 -12.72 7.01
C SER A 167 28.45 -11.49 7.91
N GLU A 168 28.44 -10.28 7.35
CA GLU A 168 28.25 -9.03 8.08
C GLU A 168 26.76 -8.73 8.35
N GLY A 169 25.87 -9.21 7.49
CA GLY A 169 24.42 -9.04 7.59
C GLY A 169 23.71 -8.97 6.25
N ALA A 170 22.45 -8.52 6.26
CA ALA A 170 21.75 -8.09 5.07
C ALA A 170 22.30 -6.72 4.62
N GLN A 171 22.81 -6.64 3.39
CA GLN A 171 23.32 -5.43 2.79
C GLN A 171 22.19 -4.64 2.13
N PHE A 172 22.12 -3.33 2.40
CA PHE A 172 21.18 -2.42 1.79
C PHE A 172 21.88 -1.30 1.02
N SER A 173 21.27 -0.86 -0.08
CA SER A 173 21.59 0.39 -0.77
C SER A 173 20.54 1.46 -0.45
N GLY A 174 20.83 2.73 -0.77
CA GLY A 174 19.90 3.84 -0.52
C GLY A 174 19.81 4.29 0.94
N ILE A 175 20.70 3.78 1.80
CA ILE A 175 20.85 4.21 3.19
C ILE A 175 22.16 4.97 3.40
N GLU A 176 22.16 5.89 4.35
CA GLU A 176 23.37 6.60 4.77
C GLU A 176 24.19 5.76 5.77
N GLY A 177 25.52 5.86 5.68
CA GLY A 177 26.44 5.20 6.62
C GLY A 177 26.64 3.71 6.37
N TYR A 178 26.76 2.94 7.45
CA TYR A 178 27.08 1.50 7.39
C TYR A 178 25.95 0.71 6.70
N PRO A 179 26.23 -0.11 5.66
CA PRO A 179 25.18 -0.67 4.80
C PRO A 179 24.59 -2.01 5.29
N TYR A 180 25.20 -2.65 6.29
CA TYR A 180 24.76 -3.98 6.75
C TYR A 180 23.84 -3.89 7.95
N ARG A 181 22.85 -4.79 8.01
CA ARG A 181 21.91 -4.96 9.12
C ARG A 181 21.81 -6.44 9.47
N LYS A 182 22.06 -6.79 10.72
CA LYS A 182 21.81 -8.13 11.27
C LYS A 182 20.34 -8.26 11.65
N THR A 183 19.93 -9.49 11.99
CA THR A 183 18.58 -9.74 12.52
C THR A 183 18.31 -8.85 13.74
N LEU A 184 17.13 -8.23 13.75
CA LEU A 184 16.64 -7.22 14.69
C LEU A 184 17.27 -5.83 14.58
N ASP A 185 18.28 -5.61 13.72
CA ASP A 185 18.80 -4.26 13.48
C ASP A 185 17.75 -3.39 12.79
N SER A 186 17.79 -2.10 13.13
CA SER A 186 16.86 -1.09 12.63
C SER A 186 17.22 -0.65 11.21
N LEU A 187 16.20 -0.44 10.39
CA LEU A 187 16.28 0.14 9.06
C LEU A 187 15.22 1.23 8.95
N GLN A 188 15.67 2.48 8.85
CA GLN A 188 14.80 3.65 8.81
C GLN A 188 14.89 4.35 7.47
N TYR A 189 13.77 4.91 7.04
CA TYR A 189 13.68 5.71 5.83
C TYR A 189 12.72 6.87 6.06
N THR A 190 12.98 8.00 5.42
CA THR A 190 12.03 9.11 5.37
C THR A 190 12.05 9.73 3.98
N GLY A 191 10.86 9.97 3.45
CA GLY A 191 10.72 10.66 2.18
C GLY A 191 9.31 11.11 1.87
N GLN A 192 9.20 11.68 0.68
CA GLN A 192 7.99 12.23 0.11
C GLN A 192 7.57 11.36 -1.09
N LEU A 193 6.28 11.05 -1.17
CA LEU A 193 5.67 10.29 -2.27
C LEU A 193 5.06 11.23 -3.32
N ASN A 194 4.50 12.35 -2.87
CA ASN A 194 4.08 13.48 -3.70
C ASN A 194 4.09 14.76 -2.86
N SER A 195 3.75 15.91 -3.46
CA SER A 195 3.84 17.22 -2.78
C SER A 195 3.09 17.32 -1.44
N LYS A 196 2.12 16.44 -1.15
CA LYS A 196 1.28 16.45 0.05
C LYS A 196 1.29 15.14 0.85
N VAL A 197 2.05 14.14 0.43
CA VAL A 197 2.10 12.81 1.07
C VAL A 197 3.52 12.42 1.39
N PHE A 198 3.76 12.12 2.65
CA PHE A 198 5.06 11.79 3.20
C PHE A 198 5.01 10.42 3.87
N LEU A 199 6.13 9.70 3.82
CA LEU A 199 6.27 8.35 4.31
C LEU A 199 7.50 8.24 5.21
N LYS A 200 7.29 7.67 6.41
CA LYS A 200 8.36 7.24 7.30
C LYS A 200 8.37 5.72 7.43
N LEU A 201 9.50 5.15 7.03
CA LEU A 201 10.00 3.79 7.26
C LEU A 201 10.53 3.59 8.68
N ASP A 202 9.90 2.82 9.57
CA ASP A 202 10.55 2.33 10.80
C ASP A 202 10.51 0.78 10.82
N LEU A 203 11.56 0.15 10.27
CA LEU A 203 11.63 -1.30 10.05
C LEU A 203 12.75 -1.95 10.85
N ARG A 204 12.65 -3.27 10.98
CA ARG A 204 13.71 -4.15 11.47
C ARG A 204 13.87 -5.36 10.57
N VAL A 205 15.09 -5.87 10.46
CA VAL A 205 15.35 -7.14 9.77
C VAL A 205 14.81 -8.29 10.63
N LEU A 206 13.83 -9.03 10.12
CA LEU A 206 13.29 -10.20 10.81
C LEU A 206 14.08 -11.47 10.44
N ASN A 207 14.48 -11.58 9.17
CA ASN A 207 15.29 -12.67 8.66
C ASN A 207 15.93 -12.27 7.32
N PHE A 208 17.06 -12.86 6.95
CA PHE A 208 17.66 -12.69 5.62
C PHE A 208 18.43 -13.94 5.19
N SER A 209 18.54 -14.12 3.88
CA SER A 209 19.28 -15.20 3.23
C SER A 209 19.80 -14.73 1.87
N GLU A 210 20.48 -15.60 1.13
CA GLU A 210 20.90 -15.32 -0.24
C GLU A 210 19.74 -15.02 -1.20
N SER A 211 18.53 -15.54 -0.91
CA SER A 211 17.36 -15.35 -1.75
C SER A 211 16.58 -14.07 -1.46
N GLY A 212 16.66 -13.52 -0.24
CA GLY A 212 15.87 -12.36 0.15
C GLY A 212 16.01 -11.93 1.60
N VAL A 213 15.27 -10.87 1.94
CA VAL A 213 15.14 -10.35 3.31
C VAL A 213 13.68 -10.17 3.67
N VAL A 214 13.35 -10.44 4.93
CA VAL A 214 12.06 -10.14 5.54
C VAL A 214 12.24 -9.00 6.52
N LEU A 215 11.48 -7.94 6.32
CA LEU A 215 11.45 -6.73 7.14
C LEU A 215 10.09 -6.61 7.82
N GLY A 216 10.08 -6.15 9.07
CA GLY A 216 8.84 -5.88 9.81
C GLY A 216 8.93 -4.58 10.59
N GLY A 217 7.81 -3.89 10.74
CA GLY A 217 7.76 -2.63 11.48
C GLY A 217 6.54 -1.80 11.12
N THR A 218 6.73 -0.49 10.98
CA THR A 218 5.65 0.45 10.72
C THR A 218 5.93 1.36 9.53
N ALA A 219 4.87 1.67 8.79
CA ALA A 219 4.80 2.75 7.81
C ALA A 219 3.96 3.89 8.40
N ASN A 220 4.59 5.02 8.69
CA ASN A 220 3.87 6.22 9.12
C ASN A 220 3.65 7.13 7.90
N LEU A 221 2.38 7.34 7.55
CA LEU A 221 1.96 8.22 6.46
C LEU A 221 1.45 9.53 7.03
N LYS A 222 1.99 10.64 6.53
CA LYS A 222 1.50 11.98 6.82
C LYS A 222 0.91 12.59 5.55
N ILE A 223 -0.32 13.07 5.64
CA ILE A 223 -1.05 13.65 4.50
C ILE A 223 -1.48 15.08 4.83
N GLU A 224 -1.02 16.01 4.00
CA GLU A 224 -1.49 17.39 3.99
C GLU A 224 -2.77 17.48 3.16
N ALA A 225 -3.92 17.43 3.85
CA ALA A 225 -5.22 17.52 3.20
C ALA A 225 -5.37 18.81 2.35
N GLN A 226 -6.13 18.74 1.26
CA GLN A 226 -6.54 19.88 0.43
C GLN A 226 -7.60 20.75 1.09
#